data_AF-A0A0L6TX43-F1
#
_entry.id   AF-A0A0L6TX43-F1
#
_cell.length_a   1.000
_cell.length_b   1.000
_cell.length_c   1.000
_cell.angle_alpha   90.00
_cell.angle_beta   90.00
_cell.angle_gamma   90.00
#
_symmetry.space_group_name_H-M   'P 1'
#
loop_
_entity.id
_entity.type
_entity.pdbx_description
1 polymer ?
#
loop_
_entity_poly.entity_id
_entity_poly.type
_entity_poly.pdbx_seq_one_letter_code
_entity_poly.pdbx_strand_id
1 'polypeptide(L)'
;MTIIRPRLVDYYNIPVTQEEVDFAIPFLDEDIPLYLDPFLLWRSPSQQDNALHDALINSFNFLGALSNKGRENDAIELLVEISECCEVGLGTGKSKSGLKIGDKLAKKILSLFNSITEINSNGFHHFEVIQLYINGISKDRISDIACNYLKSFMIDFTQNECDKHSIPMVKNENVSIYSTKSNKIILEDVFLPINPEDNQPIILVPKRWLRFSPWINSEDYFKSAFVENGTEDKIEKAKILDYNRQNYDVVKAYISSKERSQSDCKNDPLFKQIPIFSAKKTLNSITNLSTGKIDNADKRFEDYIVRLMSSLLYPHLDFAQEQSRIESGSQIRDLIFYNNCSYPFLAEIYKDYDCKQVVFEMKNVQEVTRDHINQVNRYLADHFGRFGIIVARNKIKKNILQNTVDLWSGQRRCIICLSDEDLELMVDVYESKQRDPIEIIKKKYIEFIRACPS
;
A
#
# COMPACT_ATOMS: atom_id res chain seq x y z
N MET A 1 -5.60 -21.96 0.31
CA MET A 1 -5.52 -21.45 -1.07
C MET A 1 -4.48 -20.35 -1.03
N THR A 2 -3.23 -20.60 -1.44
CA THR A 2 -2.15 -19.65 -1.15
C THR A 2 -1.97 -18.67 -2.31
N ILE A 3 -2.84 -17.66 -2.37
CA ILE A 3 -2.67 -16.47 -3.21
C ILE A 3 -1.44 -15.73 -2.70
N ILE A 4 -0.58 -15.19 -3.58
CA ILE A 4 0.56 -14.37 -3.15
C ILE A 4 0.04 -12.99 -2.75
N ARG A 5 0.38 -12.54 -1.52
CA ARG A 5 -0.14 -11.30 -0.92
C ARG A 5 -1.67 -11.24 -1.01
N PRO A 6 -2.37 -12.20 -0.40
CA PRO A 6 -3.82 -12.28 -0.51
C PRO A 6 -4.47 -10.99 0.00
N ARG A 7 -5.33 -10.36 -0.80
CA ARG A 7 -6.14 -9.24 -0.35
C ARG A 7 -7.50 -9.74 0.14
N LEU A 8 -8.14 -8.96 1.00
CA LEU A 8 -9.50 -9.25 1.49
C LEU A 8 -10.49 -9.52 0.34
N VAL A 9 -10.45 -8.69 -0.70
CA VAL A 9 -11.35 -8.81 -1.85
C VAL A 9 -11.04 -10.05 -2.71
N ASP A 10 -9.77 -10.46 -2.80
CA ASP A 10 -9.35 -11.64 -3.55
C ASP A 10 -9.88 -12.93 -2.90
N TYR A 11 -9.89 -12.96 -1.57
CA TYR A 11 -10.41 -14.10 -0.80
C TYR A 11 -11.91 -14.31 -1.05
N TYR A 12 -12.69 -13.23 -1.05
CA TYR A 12 -14.13 -13.28 -1.30
C TYR A 12 -14.52 -13.27 -2.79
N ASN A 13 -13.54 -13.30 -3.70
CA ASN A 13 -13.76 -13.21 -5.15
C ASN A 13 -14.55 -11.97 -5.57
N ILE A 14 -14.21 -10.83 -4.96
CA ILE A 14 -14.81 -9.53 -5.26
C ILE A 14 -13.87 -8.79 -6.22
N PRO A 15 -14.21 -8.71 -7.52
CA PRO A 15 -13.30 -8.16 -8.51
C PRO A 15 -13.42 -6.63 -8.54
N VAL A 16 -12.75 -5.99 -7.58
CA VAL A 16 -12.65 -4.53 -7.49
C VAL A 16 -11.19 -4.10 -7.49
N THR A 17 -10.90 -3.01 -8.20
CA THR A 17 -9.60 -2.35 -8.22
C THR A 17 -9.45 -1.41 -7.03
N GLN A 18 -8.20 -1.07 -6.70
CA GLN A 18 -7.94 -0.06 -5.68
C GLN A 18 -8.47 1.33 -6.06
N GLU A 19 -8.68 1.63 -7.34
CA GLU A 19 -9.25 2.89 -7.80
C GLU A 19 -10.75 2.99 -7.54
N GLU A 20 -11.49 1.91 -7.72
CA GLU A 20 -12.96 1.84 -7.66
C GLU A 20 -13.55 1.94 -6.24
N VAL A 21 -12.74 1.65 -5.21
CA VAL A 21 -13.16 1.64 -3.80
C VAL A 21 -12.67 2.87 -3.05
N ASP A 22 -13.33 3.32 -1.99
CA ASP A 22 -12.90 4.52 -1.23
C ASP A 22 -11.93 4.21 -0.06
N PHE A 23 -11.55 2.94 0.10
CA PHE A 23 -10.67 2.44 1.16
C PHE A 23 -9.40 1.76 0.61
N ALA A 24 -8.35 1.68 1.41
CA ALA A 24 -7.18 0.88 1.10
C ALA A 24 -7.51 -0.62 1.18
N ILE A 25 -7.39 -1.36 0.08
CA ILE A 25 -7.71 -2.80 0.07
C ILE A 25 -6.69 -3.53 0.94
N PRO A 26 -7.09 -4.13 2.08
CA PRO A 26 -6.15 -4.71 3.03
C PRO A 26 -5.57 -6.02 2.49
N PHE A 27 -4.26 -6.18 2.65
CA PHE A 27 -3.61 -7.48 2.59
C PHE A 27 -4.01 -8.31 3.82
N LEU A 28 -4.00 -9.64 3.71
CA LEU A 28 -4.33 -10.54 4.83
C LEU A 28 -3.08 -10.96 5.62
N ASP A 29 -1.90 -10.96 5.00
CA ASP A 29 -0.64 -11.47 5.55
C ASP A 29 0.36 -10.40 5.98
N GLU A 30 0.27 -9.18 5.46
CA GLU A 30 1.18 -8.06 5.78
C GLU A 30 0.45 -6.71 5.92
N ASP A 31 1.17 -5.69 6.39
CA ASP A 31 0.67 -4.32 6.45
C ASP A 31 0.83 -3.59 5.11
N ILE A 32 -0.04 -2.62 4.86
CA ILE A 32 0.13 -1.65 3.77
C ILE A 32 1.09 -0.56 4.25
N PRO A 33 2.18 -0.23 3.52
CA PRO A 33 3.20 0.77 3.91
C PRO A 33 2.73 2.22 3.76
N LEU A 34 1.56 2.51 4.33
CA LEU A 34 0.91 3.81 4.44
C LEU A 34 0.52 4.05 5.90
N TYR A 35 0.21 5.30 6.19
CA TYR A 35 -0.09 5.80 7.51
C TYR A 35 -1.23 6.78 7.41
N LEU A 36 -2.13 6.76 8.39
CA LEU A 36 -3.15 7.79 8.55
C LEU A 36 -2.44 9.10 8.93
N ASP A 37 -2.60 10.13 8.10
CA ASP A 37 -2.07 11.47 8.35
C ASP A 37 -3.17 12.39 8.90
N PRO A 38 -3.11 12.79 10.19
CA PRO A 38 -4.11 13.67 10.79
C PRO A 38 -4.26 15.01 10.06
N PHE A 39 -3.16 15.52 9.49
CA PHE A 39 -3.18 16.75 8.70
C PHE A 39 -4.10 16.67 7.49
N LEU A 40 -4.28 15.47 6.89
CA LEU A 40 -5.21 15.28 5.78
C LEU A 40 -6.67 15.47 6.20
N LEU A 41 -7.01 15.15 7.46
CA LEU A 41 -8.32 15.42 8.03
C LEU A 41 -8.50 16.92 8.28
N TRP A 42 -7.48 17.58 8.87
CA TRP A 42 -7.49 19.02 9.16
C TRP A 42 -7.65 19.87 7.90
N ARG A 43 -6.90 19.58 6.83
CA ARG A 43 -6.95 20.36 5.59
C ARG A 43 -8.13 20.00 4.69
N SER A 44 -8.87 18.95 5.02
CA SER A 44 -9.96 18.44 4.17
C SER A 44 -11.03 19.51 3.97
N PRO A 45 -11.62 19.64 2.77
CA PRO A 45 -12.79 20.50 2.58
C PRO A 45 -14.06 19.93 3.24
N SER A 46 -14.04 18.66 3.69
CA SER A 46 -15.18 18.00 4.33
C SER A 46 -15.32 18.41 5.79
N GLN A 47 -16.47 18.98 6.17
CA GLN A 47 -16.76 19.29 7.58
C GLN A 47 -16.70 18.06 8.49
N GLN A 48 -17.02 16.88 7.96
CA GLN A 48 -16.92 15.62 8.72
C GLN A 48 -15.46 15.30 9.06
N ASP A 49 -14.55 15.41 8.09
CA ASP A 49 -13.12 15.16 8.33
C ASP A 49 -12.53 16.19 9.31
N ASN A 50 -12.92 17.47 9.20
CA ASN A 50 -12.52 18.51 10.16
C ASN A 50 -13.02 18.20 11.59
N ALA A 51 -14.28 17.78 11.74
CA ALA A 51 -14.84 17.42 13.04
C ALA A 51 -14.14 16.19 13.64
N LEU A 52 -13.73 15.22 12.81
CA LEU A 52 -12.96 14.06 13.23
C LEU A 52 -11.54 14.46 13.68
N HIS A 53 -10.89 15.37 12.95
CA HIS A 53 -9.63 15.95 13.37
C HIS A 53 -9.75 16.63 14.74
N ASP A 54 -10.75 17.50 14.92
CA ASP A 54 -10.98 18.19 16.19
C ASP A 54 -11.27 17.22 17.33
N ALA A 55 -12.06 16.17 17.08
CA ALA A 55 -12.32 15.12 18.06
C ALA A 55 -11.02 14.43 18.50
N LEU A 56 -10.18 14.04 17.54
CA LEU A 56 -8.87 13.45 17.81
C LEU A 56 -8.01 14.37 18.68
N ILE A 57 -7.85 15.64 18.27
CA ILE A 57 -7.03 16.62 18.98
C ILE A 57 -7.55 16.85 20.40
N ASN A 58 -8.87 17.03 20.57
CA ASN A 58 -9.49 17.23 21.87
C ASN A 58 -9.28 16.01 22.78
N SER A 59 -9.41 14.80 22.24
CA SER A 59 -9.19 13.57 22.99
C SER A 59 -7.73 13.38 23.40
N PHE A 60 -6.77 13.76 22.56
CA PHE A 60 -5.36 13.75 22.93
C PHE A 60 -5.04 14.82 24.00
N ASN A 61 -5.56 16.04 23.85
CA ASN A 61 -5.37 17.12 24.82
C ASN A 61 -6.04 16.81 26.18
N PHE A 62 -7.10 16.00 26.19
CA PHE A 62 -7.73 15.52 27.43
C PHE A 62 -6.74 14.69 28.28
N LEU A 63 -5.79 13.96 27.68
CA LEU A 63 -4.74 13.26 28.43
C LEU A 63 -3.86 14.21 29.23
N GLY A 64 -3.49 15.36 28.63
CA GLY A 64 -2.79 16.43 29.32
C GLY A 64 -3.60 17.01 30.48
N ALA A 65 -4.89 17.26 30.25
CA ALA A 65 -5.79 17.74 31.29
C ALA A 65 -5.96 16.75 32.46
N LEU A 66 -5.95 15.43 32.19
CA LEU A 66 -5.94 14.41 33.24
C LEU A 66 -4.64 14.43 34.06
N SER A 67 -3.50 14.49 33.38
CA SER A 67 -2.19 14.56 34.03
C SER A 67 -2.09 15.78 34.96
N ASN A 68 -2.51 16.96 34.48
CA ASN A 68 -2.52 18.21 35.25
C ASN A 68 -3.46 18.17 36.47
N LYS A 69 -4.47 17.29 36.47
CA LYS A 69 -5.39 17.08 37.60
C LYS A 69 -4.92 16.00 38.57
N GLY A 70 -3.66 15.55 38.46
CA GLY A 70 -3.09 14.49 39.30
C GLY A 70 -3.56 13.08 38.95
N ARG A 71 -4.22 12.90 37.78
CA ARG A 71 -4.68 11.59 37.27
C ARG A 71 -3.75 11.09 36.16
N GLU A 72 -2.44 11.20 36.38
CA GLU A 72 -1.44 10.82 35.38
C GLU A 72 -1.47 9.33 35.05
N ASN A 73 -1.69 8.45 36.04
CA ASN A 73 -1.79 7.00 35.80
C ASN A 73 -2.93 6.65 34.83
N ASP A 74 -4.11 7.24 35.02
CA ASP A 74 -5.26 7.04 34.12
C ASP A 74 -4.93 7.50 32.69
N ALA A 75 -4.19 8.61 32.54
CA ALA A 75 -3.76 9.11 31.24
C ALA A 75 -2.71 8.19 30.59
N ILE A 76 -1.79 7.60 31.38
CA ILE A 76 -0.81 6.62 30.91
C ILE A 76 -1.50 5.37 30.43
N GLU A 77 -2.38 4.78 31.24
CA GLU A 77 -3.13 3.56 30.90
C GLU A 77 -3.90 3.75 29.60
N LEU A 78 -4.62 4.88 29.47
CA LEU A 78 -5.37 5.20 28.27
C LEU A 78 -4.46 5.38 27.05
N LEU A 79 -3.35 6.13 27.17
CA LEU A 79 -2.43 6.38 26.07
C LEU A 79 -1.71 5.10 25.61
N VAL A 80 -1.34 4.22 26.54
CA VAL A 80 -0.76 2.91 26.23
C VAL A 80 -1.77 2.05 25.48
N GLU A 81 -3.03 2.03 25.92
CA GLU A 81 -4.08 1.22 25.31
C GLU A 81 -4.34 1.61 23.84
N ILE A 82 -4.41 2.90 23.54
CA ILE A 82 -4.69 3.42 22.18
C ILE A 82 -3.46 3.47 21.26
N SER A 83 -2.29 3.04 21.73
CA SER A 83 -1.03 3.26 21.00
C SER A 83 -0.73 2.26 19.87
N GLU A 84 -1.63 1.30 19.64
CA GLU A 84 -1.49 0.25 18.64
C GLU A 84 -2.88 -0.11 18.08
N CYS A 85 -3.04 -0.15 16.76
CA CYS A 85 -4.31 -0.49 16.10
C CYS A 85 -4.07 -1.55 15.01
N CYS A 86 -3.97 -2.82 15.39
CA CYS A 86 -3.67 -3.90 14.44
C CYS A 86 -4.77 -4.13 13.40
N GLU A 87 -6.02 -3.78 13.71
CA GLU A 87 -7.18 -4.05 12.87
C GLU A 87 -7.13 -3.30 11.53
N VAL A 88 -6.38 -2.20 11.44
CA VAL A 88 -6.27 -1.40 10.22
C VAL A 88 -5.21 -1.91 9.23
N GLY A 89 -4.25 -2.72 9.68
CA GLY A 89 -3.19 -3.30 8.83
C GLY A 89 -2.35 -2.27 8.07
N LEU A 90 -1.96 -1.17 8.74
CA LEU A 90 -1.14 -0.10 8.20
C LEU A 90 0.24 -0.11 8.88
N GLY A 91 1.31 0.02 8.10
CA GLY A 91 2.67 -0.02 8.62
C GLY A 91 3.65 -0.74 7.72
N THR A 92 4.85 -1.01 8.24
CA THR A 92 5.89 -1.80 7.55
C THR A 92 6.10 -3.16 8.21
N GLY A 93 5.16 -3.61 9.04
CA GLY A 93 5.22 -4.90 9.68
C GLY A 93 5.14 -6.03 8.65
N LYS A 94 5.99 -7.05 8.83
CA LYS A 94 5.82 -8.34 8.14
C LYS A 94 4.68 -9.17 8.72
N SER A 95 4.15 -8.73 9.87
CA SER A 95 3.01 -9.29 10.58
C SER A 95 2.15 -8.12 11.04
N LYS A 96 0.83 -8.30 11.05
CA LYS A 96 -0.16 -7.29 11.45
C LYS A 96 -0.19 -6.93 12.93
N SER A 97 0.75 -7.44 13.72
CA SER A 97 0.83 -7.23 15.16
C SER A 97 2.02 -6.34 15.51
N GLY A 98 1.75 -5.10 15.87
CA GLY A 98 2.72 -4.21 16.49
C GLY A 98 2.66 -4.27 18.01
N LEU A 99 3.45 -3.40 18.64
CA LEU A 99 3.62 -3.33 20.09
C LEU A 99 3.12 -2.00 20.62
N LYS A 100 2.22 -2.02 21.59
CA LYS A 100 1.87 -0.84 22.38
C LYS A 100 3.12 -0.15 22.95
N ILE A 101 3.05 1.16 23.11
CA ILE A 101 4.11 1.90 23.81
C ILE A 101 4.18 1.47 25.28
N GLY A 102 5.35 1.53 25.89
CA GLY A 102 5.48 1.31 27.33
C GLY A 102 5.24 2.57 28.15
N ASP A 103 4.93 2.40 29.44
CA ASP A 103 4.66 3.47 30.41
C ASP A 103 5.74 4.56 30.42
N LYS A 104 7.01 4.18 30.23
CA LYS A 104 8.13 5.14 30.20
C LYS A 104 7.98 6.13 29.05
N LEU A 105 7.54 5.68 27.88
CA LEU A 105 7.33 6.55 26.73
C LEU A 105 6.05 7.35 26.89
N ALA A 106 4.98 6.74 27.39
CA ALA A 106 3.72 7.43 27.71
C ALA A 106 3.95 8.60 28.69
N LYS A 107 4.68 8.37 29.80
CA LYS A 107 5.09 9.42 30.74
C LYS A 107 5.86 10.55 30.08
N LYS A 108 6.79 10.24 29.16
CA LYS A 108 7.54 11.26 28.42
C LYS A 108 6.62 12.09 27.52
N ILE A 109 5.66 11.47 26.84
CA ILE A 109 4.67 12.19 26.03
C ILE A 109 3.83 13.12 26.91
N LEU A 110 3.28 12.60 28.01
CA LEU A 110 2.46 13.39 28.94
C LEU A 110 3.26 14.51 29.60
N SER A 111 4.56 14.32 29.83
CA SER A 111 5.42 15.36 30.39
C SER A 111 5.51 16.60 29.50
N LEU A 112 5.20 16.51 28.19
CA LEU A 112 5.15 17.68 27.30
C LEU A 112 4.13 18.73 27.75
N PHE A 113 2.99 18.28 28.28
CA PHE A 113 1.96 19.17 28.82
C PHE A 113 2.45 19.93 30.07
N ASN A 114 3.54 19.49 30.71
CA ASN A 114 4.14 20.19 31.84
C ASN A 114 5.41 20.97 31.43
N SER A 115 6.17 20.46 30.46
CA SER A 115 7.46 21.03 30.10
C SER A 115 7.39 22.17 29.08
N ILE A 116 6.28 22.28 28.32
CA ILE A 116 6.11 23.30 27.28
C ILE A 116 4.87 24.14 27.65
N THR A 117 5.10 25.40 28.00
CA THR A 117 4.07 26.33 28.51
C THR A 117 2.90 26.51 27.53
N GLU A 118 3.19 26.58 26.23
CA GLU A 118 2.20 26.78 25.18
C GLU A 118 1.30 25.56 25.03
N ILE A 119 1.86 24.35 25.15
CA ILE A 119 1.12 23.08 25.10
C ILE A 119 0.29 22.91 26.37
N ASN A 120 0.82 23.31 27.54
CA ASN A 120 0.04 23.31 28.79
C ASN A 120 -1.22 24.19 28.67
N SER A 121 -1.04 25.39 28.09
CA SER A 121 -2.08 26.42 28.05
C SER A 121 -3.12 26.18 26.96
N ASN A 122 -2.68 25.74 25.77
CA ASN A 122 -3.53 25.67 24.57
C ASN A 122 -3.73 24.25 24.04
N GLY A 123 -2.98 23.27 24.54
CA GLY A 123 -2.91 21.92 23.95
C GLY A 123 -2.17 21.89 22.61
N PHE A 124 -2.22 20.74 21.97
CA PHE A 124 -1.79 20.57 20.58
C PHE A 124 -2.88 21.02 19.61
N HIS A 125 -2.47 21.55 18.46
CA HIS A 125 -3.35 21.79 17.30
C HIS A 125 -3.18 20.73 16.21
N HIS A 126 -1.97 20.20 16.09
CA HIS A 126 -1.61 19.05 15.27
C HIS A 126 -0.87 18.07 16.18
N PHE A 127 -1.43 16.89 16.44
CA PHE A 127 -0.81 16.00 17.42
C PHE A 127 0.42 15.30 16.85
N GLU A 128 0.51 15.11 15.54
CA GLU A 128 1.64 14.49 14.85
C GLU A 128 2.96 15.24 15.09
N VAL A 129 2.90 16.49 15.55
CA VAL A 129 4.02 17.30 16.02
C VAL A 129 4.76 16.66 17.19
N ILE A 130 4.15 15.77 17.98
CA ILE A 130 4.82 15.11 19.12
C ILE A 130 6.12 14.40 18.72
N GLN A 131 6.25 13.96 17.47
CA GLN A 131 7.47 13.34 16.94
C GLN A 131 8.67 14.30 16.89
N LEU A 132 8.42 15.62 16.92
CA LEU A 132 9.42 16.69 16.95
C LEU A 132 9.87 17.01 18.39
N TYR A 133 9.22 16.43 19.40
CA TYR A 133 9.60 16.58 20.79
C TYR A 133 10.06 15.26 21.42
N ILE A 134 9.50 14.12 21.03
CA ILE A 134 9.72 12.85 21.72
C ILE A 134 10.46 11.86 20.84
N ASN A 135 11.56 11.31 21.37
CA ASN A 135 12.25 10.21 20.71
C ASN A 135 11.46 8.91 20.91
N GLY A 136 11.44 8.05 19.90
CA GLY A 136 10.65 6.82 19.91
C GLY A 136 9.21 6.97 19.43
N ILE A 137 8.83 8.17 18.94
CA ILE A 137 7.60 8.37 18.18
C ILE A 137 7.95 8.56 16.70
N SER A 138 7.26 7.81 15.85
CA SER A 138 7.40 7.80 14.40
C SER A 138 6.01 7.78 13.76
N LYS A 139 5.97 7.85 12.43
CA LYS A 139 4.73 7.78 11.62
C LYS A 139 3.79 6.63 11.97
N ASP A 140 4.34 5.50 12.39
CA ASP A 140 3.62 4.30 12.82
C ASP A 140 2.73 4.60 14.04
N ARG A 141 3.35 5.07 15.13
CA ARG A 141 2.67 5.45 16.37
C ARG A 141 1.69 6.60 16.20
N ILE A 142 2.01 7.56 15.32
CA ILE A 142 1.05 8.62 14.97
C ILE A 142 -0.17 7.98 14.31
N SER A 143 0.02 7.14 13.29
CA SER A 143 -1.07 6.46 12.60
C SER A 143 -1.91 5.62 13.56
N ASP A 144 -1.30 4.79 14.41
CA ASP A 144 -2.00 3.93 15.36
C ASP A 144 -2.88 4.69 16.35
N ILE A 145 -2.31 5.75 16.96
CA ILE A 145 -3.03 6.58 17.92
C ILE A 145 -4.21 7.29 17.23
N ALA A 146 -3.98 7.82 16.02
CA ALA A 146 -5.05 8.45 15.24
C ALA A 146 -6.15 7.43 14.90
N CYS A 147 -5.77 6.25 14.42
CA CYS A 147 -6.69 5.17 14.10
C CYS A 147 -7.54 4.79 15.32
N ASN A 148 -6.95 4.63 16.51
CA ASN A 148 -7.73 4.31 17.71
C ASN A 148 -8.72 5.41 18.11
N TYR A 149 -8.34 6.68 18.02
CA TYR A 149 -9.28 7.78 18.28
C TYR A 149 -10.41 7.86 17.25
N LEU A 150 -10.14 7.48 16.00
CA LEU A 150 -11.09 7.51 14.90
C LEU A 150 -11.80 6.18 14.68
N LYS A 151 -11.52 5.16 15.50
CA LYS A 151 -11.94 3.77 15.29
C LYS A 151 -13.46 3.63 15.16
N SER A 152 -14.22 4.32 16.01
CA SER A 152 -15.69 4.32 15.94
C SER A 152 -16.21 4.76 14.57
N PHE A 153 -15.67 5.85 14.01
CA PHE A 153 -16.03 6.29 12.66
C PHE A 153 -15.58 5.29 11.59
N MET A 154 -14.37 4.73 11.72
CA MET A 154 -13.87 3.77 10.74
C MET A 154 -14.66 2.47 10.74
N ILE A 155 -15.26 2.07 11.86
CA ILE A 155 -16.20 0.93 11.92
C ILE A 155 -17.45 1.22 11.08
N ASP A 156 -18.08 2.39 11.26
CA ASP A 156 -19.25 2.78 10.44
C ASP A 156 -18.89 2.87 8.95
N PHE A 157 -17.74 3.46 8.64
CA PHE A 157 -17.21 3.52 7.28
C PHE A 157 -16.95 2.12 6.70
N THR A 158 -16.38 1.22 7.49
CA THR A 158 -16.12 -0.18 7.10
C THR A 158 -17.42 -0.90 6.78
N GLN A 159 -18.44 -0.78 7.64
CA GLN A 159 -19.74 -1.41 7.42
C GLN A 159 -20.39 -0.92 6.13
N ASN A 160 -20.37 0.39 5.89
CA ASN A 160 -20.93 0.98 4.67
C ASN A 160 -20.23 0.45 3.40
N GLU A 161 -18.89 0.47 3.38
CA GLU A 161 -18.13 0.00 2.22
C GLU A 161 -18.26 -1.53 2.03
N CYS A 162 -18.33 -2.30 3.11
CA CYS A 162 -18.59 -3.73 3.04
C CYS A 162 -19.98 -4.04 2.44
N ASP A 163 -21.03 -3.35 2.89
CA ASP A 163 -22.37 -3.51 2.34
C ASP A 163 -22.43 -3.13 0.84
N LYS A 164 -21.81 -1.99 0.48
CA LYS A 164 -21.74 -1.49 -0.90
C LYS A 164 -21.03 -2.46 -1.84
N HIS A 165 -19.96 -3.10 -1.38
CA HIS A 165 -19.13 -3.99 -2.20
C HIS A 165 -19.42 -5.49 -1.96
N SER A 166 -20.46 -5.81 -1.18
CA SER A 166 -20.83 -7.18 -0.83
C SER A 166 -19.70 -7.98 -0.16
N ILE A 167 -18.88 -7.31 0.66
CA ILE A 167 -17.85 -7.96 1.48
C ILE A 167 -18.53 -8.56 2.72
N PRO A 168 -18.42 -9.87 2.98
CA PRO A 168 -19.03 -10.49 4.14
C PRO A 168 -18.50 -9.93 5.46
N MET A 169 -19.43 -9.68 6.39
CA MET A 169 -19.13 -9.26 7.76
C MET A 169 -19.68 -10.28 8.75
N VAL A 170 -19.00 -10.40 9.89
CA VAL A 170 -19.44 -11.23 11.01
C VAL A 170 -19.52 -10.39 12.28
N LYS A 171 -20.33 -10.84 13.24
CA LYS A 171 -20.40 -10.21 14.55
C LYS A 171 -19.07 -10.44 15.28
N ASN A 172 -18.41 -9.35 15.66
CA ASN A 172 -17.22 -9.32 16.49
C ASN A 172 -17.63 -8.76 17.87
N GLU A 173 -17.40 -9.54 18.92
CA GLU A 173 -17.81 -9.18 20.27
C GLU A 173 -16.69 -8.47 21.02
N ASN A 174 -17.06 -7.52 21.88
CA ASN A 174 -16.13 -6.79 22.75
C ASN A 174 -14.98 -6.07 22.01
N VAL A 175 -15.27 -5.44 20.86
CA VAL A 175 -14.28 -4.61 20.17
C VAL A 175 -13.99 -3.36 21.00
N SER A 176 -12.72 -3.09 21.24
CA SER A 176 -12.24 -1.95 22.03
C SER A 176 -12.31 -0.66 21.22
N ILE A 177 -13.13 0.30 21.67
CA ILE A 177 -13.40 1.57 20.98
C ILE A 177 -13.19 2.73 21.94
N TYR A 178 -12.50 3.77 21.49
CA TYR A 178 -12.43 5.02 22.23
C TYR A 178 -13.72 5.84 22.06
N SER A 179 -14.40 6.13 23.18
CA SER A 179 -15.58 6.99 23.19
C SER A 179 -15.21 8.43 23.52
N THR A 180 -15.39 9.33 22.55
CA THR A 180 -15.21 10.78 22.71
C THR A 180 -16.19 11.41 23.69
N LYS A 181 -17.34 10.76 23.96
CA LYS A 181 -18.34 11.22 24.92
C LYS A 181 -17.88 11.03 26.37
N SER A 182 -17.32 9.86 26.67
CA SER A 182 -16.86 9.52 28.02
C SER A 182 -15.36 9.70 28.23
N ASN A 183 -14.60 9.96 27.16
CA ASN A 183 -13.13 9.94 27.10
C ASN A 183 -12.53 8.67 27.72
N LYS A 184 -13.10 7.52 27.35
CA LYS A 184 -12.74 6.19 27.87
C LYS A 184 -12.82 5.16 26.76
N ILE A 185 -12.08 4.09 26.94
CA ILE A 185 -12.29 2.86 26.18
C ILE A 185 -13.57 2.19 26.64
N ILE A 186 -14.40 1.81 25.68
CA ILE A 186 -15.60 1.01 25.85
C ILE A 186 -15.51 -0.23 24.96
N LEU A 187 -16.26 -1.26 25.33
CA LEU A 187 -16.36 -2.49 24.55
C LEU A 187 -17.71 -2.49 23.85
N GLU A 188 -17.71 -2.69 22.53
CA GLU A 188 -18.93 -2.76 21.74
C GLU A 188 -18.94 -4.01 20.85
N ASP A 189 -20.13 -4.54 20.62
CA ASP A 189 -20.36 -5.61 19.64
C ASP A 189 -20.63 -4.96 18.29
N VAL A 190 -19.81 -5.28 17.28
CA VAL A 190 -19.88 -4.66 15.95
C VAL A 190 -19.81 -5.70 14.84
N PHE A 191 -20.32 -5.37 13.66
CA PHE A 191 -20.14 -6.20 12.46
C PHE A 191 -18.94 -5.69 11.67
N LEU A 192 -17.97 -6.56 11.43
CA LEU A 192 -16.74 -6.25 10.68
C LEU A 192 -16.36 -7.44 9.79
N PRO A 193 -15.66 -7.21 8.66
CA PRO A 193 -14.98 -8.27 7.94
C PRO A 193 -13.87 -8.85 8.83
N ILE A 194 -13.54 -10.11 8.61
CA ILE A 194 -12.47 -10.80 9.35
C ILE A 194 -11.39 -11.30 8.41
N ASN A 195 -10.17 -11.40 8.92
CA ASN A 195 -9.12 -12.14 8.27
C ASN A 195 -9.46 -13.64 8.36
N PRO A 196 -9.63 -14.34 7.23
CA PRO A 196 -10.04 -15.75 7.21
C PRO A 196 -9.00 -16.72 7.78
N GLU A 197 -7.75 -16.29 7.94
CA GLU A 197 -6.68 -17.16 8.46
C GLU A 197 -6.61 -17.19 9.99
N ASP A 198 -6.87 -16.06 10.65
CA ASP A 198 -6.73 -15.89 12.11
C ASP A 198 -8.00 -15.37 12.81
N ASN A 199 -9.07 -15.11 12.05
CA ASN A 199 -10.35 -14.54 12.50
C ASN A 199 -10.24 -13.16 13.16
N GLN A 200 -9.15 -12.42 12.96
CA GLN A 200 -9.03 -11.06 13.49
C GLN A 200 -9.91 -10.09 12.71
N PRO A 201 -10.55 -9.11 13.38
CA PRO A 201 -11.35 -8.09 12.71
C PRO A 201 -10.47 -7.20 11.82
N ILE A 202 -11.02 -6.80 10.69
CA ILE A 202 -10.40 -5.86 9.75
C ILE A 202 -11.23 -4.57 9.74
N ILE A 203 -10.54 -3.44 9.89
CA ILE A 203 -11.12 -2.10 9.79
C ILE A 203 -10.57 -1.41 8.55
N LEU A 204 -11.45 -0.98 7.66
CA LEU A 204 -11.10 -0.29 6.42
C LEU A 204 -10.78 1.18 6.71
N VAL A 205 -9.69 1.68 6.11
CA VAL A 205 -9.26 3.08 6.27
C VAL A 205 -9.50 3.85 4.96
N PRO A 206 -10.13 5.03 5.00
CA PRO A 206 -10.33 5.86 3.83
C PRO A 206 -9.02 6.22 3.12
N LYS A 207 -8.94 5.98 1.81
CA LYS A 207 -7.72 6.29 1.00
C LYS A 207 -7.31 7.76 1.11
N ARG A 208 -8.30 8.65 1.26
CA ARG A 208 -8.10 10.10 1.35
C ARG A 208 -7.35 10.56 2.60
N TRP A 209 -7.12 9.69 3.58
CA TRP A 209 -6.38 9.97 4.81
C TRP A 209 -4.95 9.41 4.80
N LEU A 210 -4.54 8.71 3.74
CA LEU A 210 -3.31 7.93 3.75
C LEU A 210 -2.12 8.65 3.09
N ARG A 211 -0.94 8.50 3.71
CA ARG A 211 0.37 8.94 3.18
C ARG A 211 1.48 7.94 3.51
N PHE A 212 2.60 8.00 2.80
CA PHE A 212 3.85 7.27 3.13
C PHE A 212 4.53 7.83 4.39
N SER A 213 4.28 9.09 4.69
CA SER A 213 4.72 9.81 5.87
C SER A 213 3.77 10.99 6.12
N PRO A 214 3.41 11.30 7.39
CA PRO A 214 2.59 12.46 7.74
C PRO A 214 3.14 13.77 7.15
N TRP A 215 2.28 14.73 6.84
CA TRP A 215 2.68 16.01 6.24
C TRP A 215 3.67 16.79 7.12
N ILE A 216 3.37 16.83 8.42
CA ILE A 216 4.28 17.29 9.47
C ILE A 216 5.07 16.06 9.93
N ASN A 217 6.37 16.02 9.61
CA ASN A 217 7.21 14.90 10.00
C ASN A 217 8.64 15.29 10.35
N SER A 218 9.29 14.44 11.15
CA SER A 218 10.64 14.68 11.63
C SER A 218 11.70 14.66 10.53
N GLU A 219 11.54 13.82 9.50
CA GLU A 219 12.52 13.74 8.39
C GLU A 219 12.57 15.04 7.59
N ASP A 220 11.40 15.61 7.28
CA ASP A 220 11.26 16.89 6.60
C ASP A 220 11.73 18.04 7.49
N TYR A 221 11.30 18.09 8.75
CA TYR A 221 11.73 19.12 9.71
C TYR A 221 13.26 19.18 9.86
N PHE A 222 13.91 18.02 10.01
CA PHE A 222 15.37 17.96 10.16
C PHE A 222 16.12 18.29 8.87
N LYS A 223 15.51 18.12 7.69
CA LYS A 223 16.09 18.61 6.43
C LYS A 223 15.93 20.12 6.30
N SER A 224 14.74 20.66 6.55
CA SER A 224 14.45 22.08 6.36
C SER A 224 15.14 22.99 7.38
N ALA A 225 15.27 22.56 8.63
CA ALA A 225 15.79 23.40 9.70
C ALA A 225 17.32 23.54 9.71
N PHE A 226 18.07 22.71 8.97
CA PHE A 226 19.52 22.59 9.12
C PHE A 226 20.34 22.77 7.82
N VAL A 227 19.70 22.97 6.66
CA VAL A 227 20.40 23.24 5.39
C VAL A 227 21.05 24.64 5.34
N GLU A 228 20.74 25.55 6.27
CA GLU A 228 21.32 26.91 6.27
C GLU A 228 22.72 27.06 6.92
N ASN A 229 23.26 26.06 7.64
CA ASN A 229 24.48 26.28 8.46
C ASN A 229 25.73 25.48 8.10
N GLY A 230 25.78 24.78 6.96
CA GLY A 230 27.04 24.30 6.37
C GLY A 230 27.86 23.29 7.19
N THR A 231 27.33 22.71 8.26
CA THR A 231 27.97 21.63 9.03
C THR A 231 27.22 20.32 8.80
N GLU A 232 27.80 19.46 7.95
CA GLU A 232 27.37 18.06 7.74
C GLU A 232 27.67 17.14 8.94
N ASP A 233 27.72 17.68 10.15
CA ASP A 233 27.79 16.82 11.33
C ASP A 233 26.40 16.24 11.57
N LYS A 234 26.31 14.91 11.61
CA LYS A 234 25.13 14.15 12.02
C LYS A 234 24.71 14.60 13.42
N ILE A 235 23.92 15.66 13.52
CA ILE A 235 23.37 16.13 14.79
C ILE A 235 22.49 14.99 15.31
N GLU A 236 22.82 14.51 16.51
CA GLU A 236 22.07 13.47 17.19
C GLU A 236 20.62 13.94 17.38
N LYS A 237 19.65 13.18 16.84
CA LYS A 237 18.20 13.46 16.94
C LYS A 237 17.79 13.90 18.35
N ALA A 238 18.34 13.30 19.40
CA ALA A 238 18.09 13.65 20.79
C ALA A 238 18.34 15.14 21.10
N LYS A 239 19.44 15.73 20.61
CA LYS A 239 19.78 17.14 20.83
C LYS A 239 18.77 18.08 20.18
N ILE A 240 18.28 17.73 18.99
CA ILE A 240 17.27 18.53 18.28
C ILE A 240 15.94 18.51 19.05
N LEU A 241 15.54 17.34 19.56
CA LEU A 241 14.31 17.22 20.34
C LEU A 241 14.38 18.02 21.65
N ASP A 242 15.54 18.03 22.31
CA ASP A 242 15.76 18.85 23.52
C ASP A 242 15.80 20.34 23.20
N TYR A 243 16.43 20.74 22.09
CA TYR A 243 16.37 22.10 21.58
C TYR A 243 14.94 22.54 21.29
N ASN A 244 14.15 21.71 20.59
CA ASN A 244 12.76 21.98 20.26
C ASN A 244 11.90 22.20 21.51
N ARG A 245 12.10 21.41 22.58
CA ARG A 245 11.40 21.60 23.87
C ARG A 245 11.66 22.97 24.50
N GLN A 246 12.86 23.52 24.28
CA GLN A 246 13.26 24.84 24.81
C GLN A 246 12.92 26.00 23.86
N ASN A 247 12.64 25.71 22.58
CA ASN A 247 12.45 26.69 21.52
C ASN A 247 11.15 26.39 20.75
N TYR A 248 10.02 26.46 21.46
CA TYR A 248 8.70 26.16 20.90
C TYR A 248 8.38 26.98 19.63
N ASP A 249 8.80 28.25 19.59
CA ASP A 249 8.57 29.15 18.46
C ASP A 249 9.17 28.64 17.13
N VAL A 250 10.28 27.91 17.19
CA VAL A 250 10.90 27.31 15.99
C VAL A 250 9.99 26.23 15.40
N VAL A 251 9.45 25.36 16.26
CA VAL A 251 8.51 24.32 15.85
C VAL A 251 7.19 24.95 15.37
N LYS A 252 6.70 25.99 16.06
CA LYS A 252 5.51 26.75 15.66
C LYS A 252 5.67 27.39 14.29
N ALA A 253 6.83 27.97 13.99
CA ALA A 253 7.13 28.55 12.68
C ALA A 253 7.12 27.49 11.58
N TYR A 254 7.65 26.29 11.85
CA TYR A 254 7.57 25.15 10.93
C TYR A 254 6.13 24.71 10.68
N ILE A 255 5.32 24.52 11.72
CA ILE A 255 3.89 24.17 11.60
C ILE A 255 3.16 25.21 10.76
N SER A 256 3.36 26.50 11.07
CA SER A 256 2.76 27.61 10.31
C SER A 256 3.20 27.63 8.84
N SER A 257 4.40 27.14 8.53
CA SER A 257 4.87 26.95 7.15
C SER A 257 4.12 25.82 6.46
N LYS A 258 3.93 24.69 7.14
CA LYS A 258 3.17 23.53 6.64
C LYS A 258 1.69 23.80 6.42
N GLU A 259 1.08 24.60 7.30
CA GLU A 259 -0.30 25.07 7.14
C GLU A 259 -0.44 25.99 5.93
N ARG A 260 0.52 26.90 5.70
CA ARG A 260 0.51 27.77 4.52
C ARG A 260 0.64 26.99 3.21
N SER A 261 1.38 25.88 3.21
CA SER A 261 1.52 24.97 2.06
C SER A 261 0.53 23.81 2.06
N GLN A 262 -0.58 23.89 2.80
CA GLN A 262 -1.57 22.80 2.90
C GLN A 262 -2.14 22.34 1.55
N SER A 263 -2.17 23.23 0.53
CA SER A 263 -2.63 22.90 -0.82
C SER A 263 -1.84 21.75 -1.45
N ASP A 264 -0.58 21.61 -1.05
CA ASP A 264 0.39 20.65 -1.58
C ASP A 264 0.30 19.31 -0.84
N CYS A 265 -0.34 19.28 0.33
CA CYS A 265 -0.61 18.06 1.08
C CYS A 265 -1.68 17.23 0.36
N LYS A 266 -1.28 16.29 -0.49
CA LYS A 266 -2.17 15.30 -1.12
C LYS A 266 -2.04 13.94 -0.45
N ASN A 267 -3.12 13.14 -0.45
CA ASN A 267 -3.02 11.74 -0.08
C ASN A 267 -2.11 11.03 -1.09
N ASP A 268 -1.32 10.08 -0.61
CA ASP A 268 -0.44 9.33 -1.48
C ASP A 268 -1.24 8.24 -2.22
N PRO A 269 -0.88 7.93 -3.48
CA PRO A 269 -1.51 6.83 -4.17
C PRO A 269 -1.09 5.51 -3.50
N LEU A 270 -2.07 4.61 -3.29
CA LEU A 270 -1.86 3.33 -2.63
C LEU A 270 -0.88 2.41 -3.35
N PHE A 271 -0.85 2.54 -4.67
CA PHE A 271 0.26 2.11 -5.46
C PHE A 271 1.10 3.34 -5.76
N LYS A 272 2.39 3.31 -5.43
CA LYS A 272 3.31 4.23 -6.09
C LYS A 272 3.08 4.02 -7.58
N GLN A 273 2.59 5.05 -8.27
CA GLN A 273 3.02 5.20 -9.65
C GLN A 273 4.54 5.10 -9.56
N ILE A 274 5.09 4.00 -10.08
CA ILE A 274 6.50 4.00 -10.47
C ILE A 274 6.65 5.33 -11.19
N PRO A 275 7.61 6.18 -10.82
CA PRO A 275 7.78 7.47 -11.47
C PRO A 275 7.61 7.21 -12.95
N ILE A 276 6.71 7.93 -13.63
CA ILE A 276 6.49 7.73 -15.06
C ILE A 276 7.80 8.15 -15.73
N PHE A 277 8.76 7.23 -15.74
CA PHE A 277 9.92 7.28 -16.58
C PHE A 277 9.33 7.19 -17.97
N SER A 278 9.84 8.02 -18.89
CA SER A 278 9.43 7.95 -20.29
C SER A 278 9.40 6.48 -20.71
N ALA A 279 8.21 5.96 -21.01
CA ALA A 279 8.03 4.57 -21.38
C ALA A 279 8.95 4.23 -22.56
N LYS A 280 9.12 5.19 -23.49
CA LYS A 280 10.16 5.19 -24.52
C LYS A 280 11.59 5.05 -24.01
N LYS A 281 12.00 5.75 -22.95
CA LYS A 281 13.35 5.60 -22.36
C LYS A 281 13.55 4.20 -21.80
N THR A 282 12.57 3.64 -21.10
CA THR A 282 12.66 2.29 -20.55
C THR A 282 12.70 1.25 -21.67
N LEU A 283 11.83 1.40 -22.69
CA LEU A 283 11.81 0.58 -23.90
C LEU A 283 13.14 0.62 -24.65
N ASN A 284 13.71 1.81 -24.87
CA ASN A 284 15.04 1.96 -25.47
C ASN A 284 16.13 1.27 -24.63
N SER A 285 15.97 1.23 -23.31
CA SER A 285 16.92 0.52 -22.44
C SER A 285 16.78 -1.00 -22.60
N ILE A 286 15.56 -1.50 -22.84
CA ILE A 286 15.27 -2.92 -23.13
C ILE A 286 15.84 -3.33 -24.48
N THR A 287 15.54 -2.58 -25.54
CA THR A 287 15.95 -2.92 -26.92
C THR A 287 17.47 -2.88 -27.09
N ASN A 288 18.16 -1.98 -26.39
CA ASN A 288 19.64 -1.89 -26.40
C ASN A 288 20.34 -2.96 -25.55
N LEU A 289 19.65 -3.73 -24.71
CA LEU A 289 20.27 -4.81 -23.96
C LEU A 289 20.61 -5.99 -24.87
N SER A 290 21.78 -6.59 -24.65
CA SER A 290 22.12 -7.87 -25.25
C SER A 290 21.23 -9.00 -24.72
N THR A 291 20.94 -9.98 -25.57
CA THR A 291 20.18 -11.17 -25.16
C THR A 291 21.04 -12.12 -24.34
N GLY A 292 20.43 -12.87 -23.43
CA GLY A 292 21.11 -13.86 -22.59
C GLY A 292 21.55 -13.27 -21.25
N LYS A 293 22.58 -13.89 -20.65
CA LYS A 293 23.01 -13.60 -19.27
C LYS A 293 24.32 -12.82 -19.16
N ILE A 294 24.92 -12.45 -20.30
CA ILE A 294 26.19 -11.71 -20.34
C ILE A 294 25.99 -10.38 -19.60
N ASP A 295 26.94 -10.03 -18.74
CA ASP A 295 26.91 -8.80 -17.92
C ASP A 295 25.63 -8.61 -17.09
N ASN A 296 24.97 -9.69 -16.63
CA ASN A 296 23.66 -9.62 -15.96
C ASN A 296 22.58 -8.94 -16.81
N ALA A 297 22.62 -9.07 -18.14
CA ALA A 297 21.61 -8.52 -19.03
C ALA A 297 20.20 -9.11 -18.77
N ASP A 298 20.11 -10.37 -18.34
CA ASP A 298 18.86 -11.02 -17.93
C ASP A 298 18.20 -10.32 -16.74
N LYS A 299 18.95 -10.03 -15.67
CA LYS A 299 18.43 -9.30 -14.51
C LYS A 299 18.03 -7.87 -14.86
N ARG A 300 18.85 -7.17 -15.65
CA ARG A 300 18.54 -5.81 -16.10
C ARG A 300 17.30 -5.77 -16.98
N PHE A 301 17.10 -6.79 -17.82
CA PHE A 301 15.88 -6.95 -18.60
C PHE A 301 14.66 -7.15 -17.69
N GLU A 302 14.74 -8.07 -16.72
CA GLU A 302 13.67 -8.26 -15.71
C GLU A 302 13.32 -6.94 -15.02
N ASP A 303 14.31 -6.20 -14.52
CA ASP A 303 14.11 -4.91 -13.83
C ASP A 303 13.42 -3.87 -14.73
N TYR A 304 13.79 -3.79 -16.02
CA TYR A 304 13.17 -2.85 -16.96
C TYR A 304 11.76 -3.27 -17.38
N ILE A 305 11.50 -4.56 -17.57
CA ILE A 305 10.17 -5.07 -17.88
C ILE A 305 9.23 -4.82 -16.71
N VAL A 306 9.68 -5.07 -15.46
CA VAL A 306 8.87 -4.77 -14.27
C VAL A 306 8.46 -3.30 -14.24
N ARG A 307 9.42 -2.38 -14.41
CA ARG A 307 9.13 -0.94 -14.46
C ARG A 307 8.18 -0.56 -15.59
N LEU A 308 8.39 -1.12 -16.77
CA LEU A 308 7.60 -0.81 -17.95
C LEU A 308 6.15 -1.31 -17.78
N MET A 309 5.97 -2.59 -17.47
CA MET A 309 4.65 -3.23 -17.40
C MET A 309 3.80 -2.68 -16.25
N SER A 310 4.38 -2.42 -15.08
CA SER A 310 3.66 -1.80 -13.97
C SER A 310 3.20 -0.38 -14.29
N SER A 311 3.85 0.31 -15.23
CA SER A 311 3.38 1.61 -15.73
C SER A 311 2.31 1.46 -16.82
N LEU A 312 2.49 0.53 -17.76
CA LEU A 312 1.62 0.38 -18.93
C LEU A 312 0.26 -0.26 -18.60
N LEU A 313 0.20 -1.11 -17.57
CA LEU A 313 -1.01 -1.86 -17.23
C LEU A 313 -1.86 -1.18 -16.15
N TYR A 314 -1.38 -0.09 -15.55
CA TYR A 314 -2.15 0.75 -14.66
C TYR A 314 -3.18 1.57 -15.46
N PRO A 315 -4.43 1.74 -14.98
CA PRO A 315 -4.96 1.24 -13.70
C PRO A 315 -5.65 -0.14 -13.80
N HIS A 316 -5.64 -0.77 -14.98
CA HIS A 316 -6.39 -1.99 -15.23
C HIS A 316 -5.91 -3.19 -14.41
N LEU A 317 -4.61 -3.27 -14.11
CA LEU A 317 -4.00 -4.34 -13.31
C LEU A 317 -3.20 -3.75 -12.15
N ASP A 318 -3.58 -4.12 -10.91
CA ASP A 318 -2.88 -3.72 -9.70
C ASP A 318 -1.66 -4.61 -9.47
N PHE A 319 -0.56 -4.01 -9.04
CA PHE A 319 0.71 -4.72 -8.90
C PHE A 319 0.78 -5.53 -7.59
N ALA A 320 1.02 -6.84 -7.68
CA ALA A 320 1.00 -7.72 -6.50
C ALA A 320 2.35 -7.75 -5.76
N GLN A 321 3.49 -7.76 -6.46
CA GLN A 321 4.79 -7.94 -5.80
C GLN A 321 5.98 -7.42 -6.59
N GLU A 322 6.80 -6.55 -5.99
CA GLU A 322 8.20 -6.37 -6.42
C GLU A 322 9.03 -7.55 -5.89
N GLN A 323 9.65 -8.31 -6.80
CA GLN A 323 10.71 -9.31 -6.59
C GLN A 323 10.85 -9.84 -5.14
N SER A 324 10.21 -10.98 -4.82
CA SER A 324 10.51 -11.69 -3.56
C SER A 324 11.65 -12.70 -3.74
N ARG A 325 12.75 -12.49 -3.00
CA ARG A 325 13.62 -13.60 -2.62
C ARG A 325 12.94 -14.32 -1.46
N ILE A 326 12.49 -15.56 -1.68
CA ILE A 326 12.15 -16.47 -0.58
C ILE A 326 13.36 -17.39 -0.30
N GLU A 327 13.66 -17.58 0.99
CA GLU A 327 14.76 -18.40 1.55
C GLU A 327 14.71 -19.89 1.18
N SER A 328 13.67 -20.35 0.48
CA SER A 328 13.42 -21.76 0.17
C SER A 328 13.86 -22.19 -1.23
N GLY A 329 14.91 -21.60 -1.80
CA GLY A 329 15.65 -22.18 -2.95
C GLY A 329 14.87 -22.49 -4.24
N SER A 330 13.56 -22.21 -4.32
CA SER A 330 12.72 -22.32 -5.51
C SER A 330 12.33 -20.92 -5.93
N GLN A 331 12.82 -20.53 -7.10
CA GLN A 331 12.85 -19.16 -7.60
C GLN A 331 11.44 -18.57 -7.80
N ILE A 332 11.13 -17.47 -7.12
CA ILE A 332 10.05 -16.56 -7.52
C ILE A 332 10.72 -15.42 -8.30
N ARG A 333 10.63 -15.47 -9.63
CA ARG A 333 11.22 -14.49 -10.57
C ARG A 333 10.17 -13.89 -11.52
N ASP A 334 8.91 -13.86 -11.10
CA ASP A 334 7.81 -13.47 -11.97
C ASP A 334 7.15 -12.17 -11.50
N LEU A 335 6.72 -11.40 -12.49
CA LEU A 335 5.94 -10.19 -12.33
C LEU A 335 4.47 -10.61 -12.22
N ILE A 336 3.82 -10.34 -11.09
CA ILE A 336 2.44 -10.77 -10.82
C ILE A 336 1.53 -9.56 -10.66
N PHE A 337 0.39 -9.60 -11.32
CA PHE A 337 -0.67 -8.60 -11.18
C PHE A 337 -1.96 -9.22 -10.68
N TYR A 338 -2.74 -8.47 -9.90
CA TYR A 338 -4.11 -8.86 -9.56
C TYR A 338 -5.04 -8.64 -10.74
N ASN A 339 -5.83 -9.65 -11.08
CA ASN A 339 -6.89 -9.54 -12.07
C ASN A 339 -8.20 -9.10 -11.39
N ASN A 340 -8.45 -7.80 -11.42
CA ASN A 340 -9.65 -7.18 -10.84
C ASN A 340 -10.85 -7.14 -11.80
N CYS A 341 -10.79 -7.80 -12.95
CA CYS A 341 -11.84 -7.75 -13.99
C CYS A 341 -12.21 -6.34 -14.50
N SER A 342 -11.34 -5.35 -14.31
CA SER A 342 -11.53 -3.93 -14.68
C SER A 342 -11.71 -3.69 -16.19
N TYR A 343 -11.32 -4.66 -17.02
CA TYR A 343 -11.40 -4.59 -18.47
C TYR A 343 -12.13 -5.84 -19.01
N PRO A 344 -12.94 -5.76 -20.09
CA PRO A 344 -13.72 -6.91 -20.56
C PRO A 344 -12.89 -8.18 -20.84
N PHE A 345 -11.67 -8.02 -21.35
CA PHE A 345 -10.74 -9.15 -21.54
C PHE A 345 -10.24 -9.74 -20.20
N LEU A 346 -10.04 -8.91 -19.18
CA LEU A 346 -9.65 -9.36 -17.85
C LEU A 346 -10.76 -10.18 -17.18
N ALA A 347 -12.02 -9.74 -17.31
CA ALA A 347 -13.19 -10.49 -16.86
C ALA A 347 -13.34 -11.84 -17.60
N GLU A 348 -13.07 -11.85 -18.92
CA GLU A 348 -13.07 -13.08 -19.72
C GLU A 348 -12.03 -14.09 -19.21
N ILE A 349 -10.77 -13.68 -19.04
CA ILE A 349 -9.74 -14.60 -18.57
C ILE A 349 -9.93 -15.01 -17.10
N TYR A 350 -10.52 -14.14 -16.27
CA TYR A 350 -10.89 -14.47 -14.90
C TYR A 350 -11.87 -15.65 -14.90
N LYS A 351 -12.93 -15.56 -15.71
CA LYS A 351 -13.98 -16.58 -15.80
C LYS A 351 -13.49 -17.86 -16.45
N ASP A 352 -12.84 -17.76 -17.60
CA ASP A 352 -12.53 -18.93 -18.43
C ASP A 352 -11.32 -19.70 -17.89
N TYR A 353 -10.38 -19.00 -17.25
CA TYR A 353 -9.14 -19.58 -16.76
C TYR A 353 -8.98 -19.55 -15.24
N ASP A 354 -9.96 -19.10 -14.46
CA ASP A 354 -9.83 -18.89 -13.00
C ASP A 354 -8.62 -18.00 -12.64
N CYS A 355 -8.32 -17.04 -13.52
CA CYS A 355 -7.13 -16.22 -13.44
C CYS A 355 -7.36 -15.03 -12.51
N LYS A 356 -7.21 -15.24 -11.19
CA LYS A 356 -7.27 -14.16 -10.18
C LYS A 356 -6.00 -13.31 -10.14
N GLN A 357 -4.87 -13.90 -10.57
CA GLN A 357 -3.59 -13.23 -10.68
C GLN A 357 -2.96 -13.58 -12.02
N VAL A 358 -2.50 -12.57 -12.76
CA VAL A 358 -1.82 -12.75 -14.04
C VAL A 358 -0.32 -12.86 -13.79
N VAL A 359 0.26 -13.99 -14.15
CA VAL A 359 1.70 -14.25 -14.03
C VAL A 359 2.41 -13.88 -15.33
N PHE A 360 3.46 -13.08 -15.21
CA PHE A 360 4.39 -12.73 -16.28
C PHE A 360 5.76 -13.33 -16.01
N GLU A 361 6.18 -14.24 -16.88
CA GLU A 361 7.53 -14.80 -16.90
C GLU A 361 8.40 -14.02 -17.90
N MET A 362 9.54 -13.52 -17.44
CA MET A 362 10.45 -12.72 -18.24
C MET A 362 11.63 -13.56 -18.74
N LYS A 363 11.85 -13.56 -20.06
CA LYS A 363 12.93 -14.33 -20.69
C LYS A 363 13.76 -13.47 -21.64
N ASN A 364 14.91 -12.98 -21.15
CA ASN A 364 15.92 -12.35 -21.99
C ASN A 364 16.71 -13.40 -22.81
N VAL A 365 16.06 -14.01 -23.79
CA VAL A 365 16.62 -15.07 -24.65
C VAL A 365 16.36 -14.76 -26.11
N GLN A 366 17.24 -15.24 -27.00
CA GLN A 366 17.03 -15.14 -28.44
C GLN A 366 15.80 -15.93 -28.88
N GLU A 367 15.59 -17.11 -28.30
CA GLU A 367 14.48 -17.99 -28.65
C GLU A 367 13.86 -18.59 -27.40
N VAL A 368 12.53 -18.54 -27.32
CA VAL A 368 11.78 -19.24 -26.28
C VAL A 368 11.80 -20.74 -26.59
N THR A 369 12.12 -21.57 -25.60
CA THR A 369 12.18 -23.02 -25.72
C THR A 369 11.02 -23.69 -24.99
N ARG A 370 10.85 -25.01 -25.16
CA ARG A 370 9.85 -25.78 -24.44
C ARG A 370 10.03 -25.73 -22.93
N ASP A 371 11.28 -25.64 -22.45
CA ASP A 371 11.57 -25.55 -21.01
C ASP A 371 11.03 -24.26 -20.41
N HIS A 372 11.08 -23.14 -21.14
CA HIS A 372 10.47 -21.89 -20.70
C HIS A 372 8.93 -21.99 -20.62
N ILE A 373 8.30 -22.64 -21.59
CA ILE A 373 6.84 -22.91 -21.53
C ILE A 373 6.50 -23.78 -20.33
N ASN A 374 7.29 -24.83 -20.08
CA ASN A 374 7.09 -25.74 -18.96
C ASN A 374 7.27 -25.05 -17.61
N GLN A 375 8.14 -24.05 -17.51
CA GLN A 375 8.30 -23.25 -16.30
C GLN A 375 7.00 -22.51 -15.96
N VAL A 376 6.42 -21.78 -16.93
CA VAL A 376 5.13 -21.10 -16.75
C VAL A 376 4.01 -22.09 -16.45
N ASN A 377 3.99 -23.20 -17.18
CA ASN A 377 2.97 -24.24 -17.02
C ASN A 377 2.91 -24.84 -15.60
N ARG A 378 4.03 -24.86 -14.85
CA ARG A 378 4.05 -25.29 -13.45
C ARG A 378 3.26 -24.33 -12.57
N TYR A 379 3.41 -23.02 -12.76
CA TYR A 379 2.61 -22.02 -12.04
C TYR A 379 1.12 -22.12 -12.38
N LEU A 380 0.79 -22.41 -13.64
CA LEU A 380 -0.60 -22.57 -14.12
C LEU A 380 -1.28 -23.89 -13.69
N ALA A 381 -0.55 -24.77 -13.00
CA ALA A 381 -1.11 -25.97 -12.40
C ALA A 381 -1.68 -25.71 -11.00
N ASP A 382 -1.29 -24.59 -10.38
CA ASP A 382 -1.51 -24.30 -8.97
C ASP A 382 -2.42 -23.05 -8.81
N HIS A 383 -2.01 -22.10 -7.98
CA HIS A 383 -2.84 -21.05 -7.38
C HIS A 383 -3.14 -19.84 -8.29
N PHE A 384 -2.49 -19.73 -9.44
CA PHE A 384 -2.59 -18.56 -10.34
C PHE A 384 -3.68 -18.67 -11.40
N GLY A 385 -4.40 -19.81 -11.43
CA GLY A 385 -5.31 -20.14 -12.52
C GLY A 385 -4.57 -20.66 -13.75
N ARG A 386 -5.23 -20.65 -14.90
CA ARG A 386 -4.79 -21.33 -16.12
C ARG A 386 -4.37 -20.37 -17.24
N PHE A 387 -4.05 -19.13 -16.91
CA PHE A 387 -3.62 -18.11 -17.87
C PHE A 387 -2.27 -17.49 -17.45
N GLY A 388 -1.31 -17.42 -18.38
CA GLY A 388 0.00 -16.84 -18.14
C GLY A 388 0.60 -16.15 -19.36
N ILE A 389 1.54 -15.24 -19.11
CA ILE A 389 2.18 -14.43 -20.14
C ILE A 389 3.70 -14.65 -20.07
N ILE A 390 4.34 -14.85 -21.23
CA ILE A 390 5.80 -14.81 -21.36
C ILE A 390 6.17 -13.51 -22.05
N VAL A 391 7.11 -12.76 -21.48
CA VAL A 391 7.74 -11.61 -22.14
C VAL A 391 9.13 -12.03 -22.61
N ALA A 392 9.36 -12.00 -23.91
CA ALA A 392 10.61 -12.42 -24.52
C ALA A 392 11.07 -11.42 -25.59
N ARG A 393 12.31 -11.55 -26.04
CA ARG A 393 12.90 -10.62 -27.01
C ARG A 393 12.25 -10.73 -28.39
N ASN A 394 12.02 -11.96 -28.83
CA ASN A 394 11.54 -12.26 -30.18
C ASN A 394 10.23 -13.05 -30.17
N LYS A 395 9.53 -13.05 -31.31
CA LYS A 395 8.36 -13.90 -31.54
C LYS A 395 8.72 -15.38 -31.39
N ILE A 396 7.80 -16.15 -30.82
CA ILE A 396 7.97 -17.60 -30.67
C ILE A 396 7.92 -18.32 -32.01
N LYS A 397 8.72 -19.38 -32.14
CA LYS A 397 8.71 -20.25 -33.33
C LYS A 397 7.42 -21.07 -33.40
N LYS A 398 7.03 -21.48 -34.62
CA LYS A 398 5.80 -22.26 -34.88
C LYS A 398 5.68 -23.54 -34.03
N ASN A 399 6.78 -24.26 -33.81
CA ASN A 399 6.80 -25.46 -32.98
C ASN A 399 6.57 -25.17 -31.49
N ILE A 400 6.95 -23.99 -31.01
CA ILE A 400 6.70 -23.54 -29.63
C ILE A 400 5.27 -23.04 -29.48
N LEU A 401 4.73 -22.34 -30.48
CA LEU A 401 3.31 -21.99 -30.55
C LEU A 401 2.43 -23.25 -30.55
N GLN A 402 2.79 -24.27 -31.32
CA GLN A 402 2.04 -25.53 -31.32
C GLN A 402 2.05 -26.16 -29.92
N ASN A 403 3.18 -26.12 -29.21
CA ASN A 403 3.27 -26.62 -27.84
C ASN A 403 2.31 -25.90 -26.88
N THR A 404 2.13 -24.57 -27.00
CA THR A 404 1.17 -23.84 -26.16
C THR A 404 -0.28 -24.13 -26.56
N VAL A 405 -0.56 -24.33 -27.85
CA VAL A 405 -1.88 -24.78 -28.33
C VAL A 405 -2.23 -26.18 -27.83
N ASP A 406 -1.26 -27.10 -27.80
CA ASP A 406 -1.44 -28.46 -27.28
C ASP A 406 -1.75 -28.44 -25.77
N LEU A 407 -1.08 -27.57 -25.00
CA LEU A 407 -1.37 -27.35 -23.58
C LEU A 407 -2.79 -26.80 -23.35
N TRP A 408 -3.23 -25.86 -24.19
CA TRP A 408 -4.60 -25.35 -24.11
C TRP A 408 -5.63 -26.41 -24.49
N SER A 409 -5.36 -27.22 -25.51
CA SER A 409 -6.27 -28.27 -25.96
C SER A 409 -6.43 -29.38 -24.93
N GLY A 410 -5.34 -29.79 -24.29
CA GLY A 410 -5.34 -30.87 -23.31
C GLY A 410 -5.73 -30.45 -21.90
N GLN A 411 -5.32 -29.25 -21.46
CA GLN A 411 -5.40 -28.84 -20.05
C GLN A 411 -6.13 -27.49 -19.86
N ARG A 412 -6.60 -26.86 -20.95
CA ARG A 412 -7.16 -25.50 -20.94
C ARG A 412 -6.24 -24.47 -20.31
N ARG A 413 -4.93 -24.66 -20.45
CA ARG A 413 -3.90 -23.70 -20.02
C ARG A 413 -3.51 -22.80 -21.18
N CYS A 414 -3.80 -21.51 -21.05
CA CYS A 414 -3.51 -20.49 -22.04
C CYS A 414 -2.18 -19.80 -21.69
N ILE A 415 -1.19 -19.93 -22.57
CA ILE A 415 0.10 -19.22 -22.46
C ILE A 415 0.30 -18.39 -23.72
N ILE A 416 0.34 -17.07 -23.55
CA ILE A 416 0.64 -16.14 -24.64
C ILE A 416 2.06 -15.58 -24.49
N CYS A 417 2.64 -15.10 -25.59
CA CYS A 417 3.97 -14.50 -25.59
C CYS A 417 3.90 -13.07 -26.15
N LEU A 418 4.51 -12.13 -25.43
CA LEU A 418 4.81 -10.77 -25.87
C LEU A 418 6.27 -10.70 -26.30
N SER A 419 6.52 -10.11 -27.47
CA SER A 419 7.86 -9.82 -28.01
C SER A 419 8.25 -8.35 -27.80
N ASP A 420 9.52 -7.98 -28.05
CA ASP A 420 9.94 -6.57 -28.02
C ASP A 420 9.05 -5.70 -28.94
N GLU A 421 8.66 -6.20 -30.12
CA GLU A 421 7.71 -5.50 -31.02
C GLU A 421 6.34 -5.25 -30.37
N ASP A 422 5.85 -6.18 -29.54
CA ASP A 422 4.58 -6.01 -28.85
C ASP A 422 4.72 -4.96 -27.74
N LEU A 423 5.86 -4.91 -27.05
CA LEU A 423 6.17 -3.87 -26.06
C LEU A 423 6.27 -2.48 -26.71
N GLU A 424 6.88 -2.38 -27.89
CA GLU A 424 6.92 -1.14 -28.68
C GLU A 424 5.50 -0.64 -28.98
N LEU A 425 4.61 -1.52 -29.48
CA LEU A 425 3.21 -1.18 -29.72
C LEU A 425 2.48 -0.74 -28.46
N MET A 426 2.72 -1.41 -27.32
CA MET A 426 2.13 -1.02 -26.04
C MET A 426 2.56 0.39 -25.62
N VAL A 427 3.84 0.75 -25.81
CA VAL A 427 4.37 2.07 -25.50
C VAL A 427 3.81 3.14 -26.43
N ASP A 428 3.74 2.87 -27.73
CA ASP A 428 3.18 3.82 -28.71
C ASP A 428 1.70 4.12 -28.39
N VAL A 429 0.93 3.09 -28.07
CA VAL A 429 -0.47 3.22 -27.66
C VAL A 429 -0.58 4.01 -26.35
N TYR A 430 0.24 3.71 -25.35
CA TYR A 430 0.30 4.43 -24.08
C TYR A 430 0.58 5.92 -24.26
N GLU A 431 1.55 6.28 -25.10
CA GLU A 431 1.88 7.69 -25.35
C GLU A 431 0.81 8.42 -26.16
N SER A 432 0.17 7.74 -27.11
CA SER A 432 -0.91 8.31 -27.90
C SER A 432 -2.17 8.63 -27.08
N LYS A 433 -2.38 7.91 -25.96
CA LYS A 433 -3.59 7.92 -25.12
C LYS A 433 -4.90 7.64 -25.89
N GLN A 434 -4.81 7.09 -27.11
CA GLN A 434 -5.99 6.78 -27.92
C GLN A 434 -6.58 5.40 -27.59
N ARG A 435 -5.76 4.50 -27.05
CA ARG A 435 -6.09 3.12 -26.69
C ARG A 435 -5.34 2.74 -25.42
N ASP A 436 -5.76 1.64 -24.80
CA ASP A 436 -5.10 1.11 -23.61
C ASP A 436 -4.04 0.06 -24.00
N PRO A 437 -2.84 0.04 -23.36
CA PRO A 437 -1.82 -0.96 -23.63
C PRO A 437 -2.31 -2.41 -23.44
N ILE A 438 -3.29 -2.63 -22.55
CA ILE A 438 -3.92 -3.93 -22.33
C ILE A 438 -4.60 -4.50 -23.59
N GLU A 439 -4.96 -3.65 -24.57
CA GLU A 439 -5.48 -4.10 -25.87
C GLU A 439 -4.46 -4.94 -26.65
N ILE A 440 -3.16 -4.69 -26.47
CA ILE A 440 -2.12 -5.50 -27.12
C ILE A 440 -2.09 -6.90 -26.52
N ILE A 441 -2.24 -7.03 -25.20
CA ILE A 441 -2.37 -8.34 -24.54
C ILE A 441 -3.62 -9.06 -25.06
N LYS A 442 -4.76 -8.35 -25.13
CA LYS A 442 -6.01 -8.89 -25.69
C LYS A 442 -5.83 -9.33 -27.14
N LYS A 443 -5.14 -8.56 -27.97
CA LYS A 443 -4.82 -8.91 -29.37
C LYS A 443 -4.06 -10.23 -29.43
N LYS A 444 -3.01 -10.40 -28.61
CA LYS A 444 -2.21 -11.63 -28.53
C LYS A 444 -3.04 -12.83 -28.05
N TYR A 445 -3.93 -12.60 -27.09
CA TYR A 445 -4.90 -13.60 -26.66
C TYR A 445 -5.84 -14.04 -27.80
N ILE A 446 -6.44 -13.10 -28.54
CA ILE A 446 -7.32 -13.42 -29.67
C ILE A 446 -6.56 -14.18 -30.78
N GLU A 447 -5.33 -13.77 -31.09
CA GLU A 447 -4.46 -14.48 -32.04
C GLU A 447 -4.21 -15.93 -31.60
N PHE A 448 -3.97 -16.15 -30.31
CA PHE A 448 -3.77 -17.48 -29.74
C PHE A 448 -5.04 -18.33 -29.80
N ILE A 449 -6.20 -17.80 -29.41
CA ILE A 449 -7.48 -18.54 -29.46
C ILE A 449 -7.84 -18.93 -30.90
N ARG A 450 -7.55 -18.07 -31.89
CA ARG A 450 -7.74 -18.42 -33.31
C ARG A 450 -6.84 -19.56 -33.80
N ALA A 451 -5.69 -19.77 -33.16
CA ALA A 451 -4.81 -20.89 -33.46
C ALA A 451 -5.23 -22.17 -32.75
N CYS A 452 -6.10 -22.08 -31.74
CA CYS A 452 -6.62 -23.23 -31.02
C CYS A 452 -7.75 -23.93 -31.80
N PRO A 453 -7.89 -25.26 -31.65
CA PRO A 453 -9.00 -25.98 -32.24
C PRO A 453 -10.34 -25.53 -31.62
N SER A 454 -11.36 -25.42 -32.47
CA SER A 454 -12.73 -25.01 -32.09
C SER A 454 -13.40 -25.98 -31.12
#